data_AF-A0A953LV66-F1
#
_entry.id   AF-A0A953LV66-F1
#
_cell.length_a   1.000
_cell.length_b   1.000
_cell.length_c   1.000
_cell.angle_alpha   90.00
_cell.angle_beta   90.00
_cell.angle_gamma   90.00
#
_symmetry.space_group_name_H-M   'P 1'
#
loop_
_entity.id
_entity.type
_entity.pdbx_description
1 polymer ?
#
loop_
_entity_poly.entity_id
_entity_poly.type
_entity_poly.pdbx_seq_one_letter_code
_entity_poly.pdbx_strand_id
1 'polypeptide(L)'
;MEQDRNRRARATAWAIGRAWRRGAPPWAYDLSRVAEAFAQRLRQWAIADTGPGRLVPWLPIAFGLGIALYFSVEREPAWWAGISLTLAACIGAVVSRARPVAFPLALAIAAIAGGFTVTTLKSVRVERPVLAAPVGYAEISGFVENREERERSDRFLLRVHRLDAPRLEAKPDRVRLSVRKGTAPAVGSFVTLRARLNPPLRPLRPGGYDFARDLYFQGIGATGFVLGRITTAAPPHSPGLWLDYAAMIHSMRDAIDARIRSVISGDRGAIASALITGKRDAISAPVNDAMYISSLAHVLSISGYHMGVVAGVVFFAIRASLALIPAFASRYPIKKWAAGAAMVVAAFYLLLSGAEVATQRAFIMTAIVLIGVMFDRPALTLRTIAVAALAVLLTAPQALVHPSFQMSFAATVALVAAYERGLPWFSSPPETPMAIR
;
A
#
# COMPACT_ATOMS: atom_id res chain seq x y z
N MET A 1 44.75 77.00 26.48
CA MET A 1 44.32 75.72 27.06
C MET A 1 43.01 75.34 26.39
N GLU A 2 43.02 74.16 25.78
CA GLU A 2 41.89 73.24 25.73
C GLU A 2 40.59 73.68 25.01
N GLN A 3 40.49 73.29 23.73
CA GLN A 3 39.31 72.69 23.10
C GLN A 3 39.54 72.64 21.58
N ASP A 4 39.72 71.45 21.00
CA ASP A 4 38.88 71.05 19.87
C ASP A 4 38.87 69.53 19.67
N ARG A 5 37.68 69.04 19.40
CA ARG A 5 37.23 67.66 19.48
C ARG A 5 36.78 67.29 18.08
N ASN A 6 37.59 66.60 17.26
CA ASN A 6 37.03 65.85 16.13
C ASN A 6 37.89 64.72 15.54
N ARG A 7 37.30 63.52 15.63
CA ARG A 7 37.31 62.40 14.66
C ARG A 7 38.57 62.13 13.83
N ARG A 8 39.22 61.00 14.11
CA ARG A 8 39.65 60.06 13.05
C ARG A 8 39.33 58.62 13.44
N ALA A 9 38.46 57.99 12.65
CA ALA A 9 38.18 56.57 12.68
C ALA A 9 39.47 55.79 12.45
N ARG A 10 39.87 54.94 13.41
CA ARG A 10 40.90 53.94 13.20
C ARG A 10 40.22 52.66 12.75
N ALA A 11 40.29 52.39 11.46
CA ALA A 11 40.01 51.08 10.91
C ALA A 11 41.06 50.10 11.47
N THR A 12 40.69 49.31 12.46
CA THR A 12 41.48 48.15 12.88
C THR A 12 41.21 47.04 11.87
N ALA A 13 42.09 46.93 10.87
CA ALA A 13 42.19 45.78 10.01
C ALA A 13 42.35 44.53 10.88
N TRP A 14 41.45 43.56 10.72
CA TRP A 14 41.62 42.24 11.30
C TRP A 14 42.95 41.68 10.81
N ALA A 15 43.89 41.51 11.73
CA ALA A 15 45.14 40.81 11.47
C ALA A 15 44.80 39.36 11.09
N ILE A 16 44.85 39.03 9.79
CA ILE A 16 44.86 37.66 9.31
C ILE A 16 46.26 37.10 9.59
N GLY A 17 46.50 36.85 10.88
CA GLY A 17 47.74 36.33 11.44
C GLY A 17 47.47 35.03 12.15
N ARG A 18 46.96 34.02 11.44
CA ARG A 18 47.19 32.63 11.83
C ARG A 18 47.65 31.87 10.60
N ALA A 19 48.96 31.62 10.60
CA ALA A 19 49.66 30.73 9.71
C ALA A 19 48.80 29.51 9.37
N TRP A 20 48.38 29.44 8.11
CA TRP A 20 48.00 28.18 7.49
C TRP A 20 49.24 27.30 7.54
N ARG A 21 49.40 26.52 8.62
CA ARG A 21 50.21 25.31 8.58
C ARG A 21 49.70 24.55 7.36
N ARG A 22 50.62 24.23 6.42
CA ARG A 22 50.37 23.32 5.30
C ARG A 22 49.99 21.95 5.87
N GLY A 23 48.74 21.81 6.33
CA GLY A 23 48.07 20.54 6.51
C GLY A 23 47.70 20.03 5.13
N ALA A 24 47.94 18.75 4.88
CA ALA A 24 47.59 18.07 3.65
C ALA A 24 46.13 18.41 3.23
N PRO A 25 45.85 18.48 1.92
CA PRO A 25 44.53 18.84 1.44
C PRO A 25 43.45 17.85 1.95
N PRO A 26 42.21 18.31 2.20
CA PRO A 26 41.16 17.57 2.90
C PRO A 26 40.61 16.34 2.16
N TRP A 27 41.18 15.95 1.02
CA TRP A 27 40.87 14.68 0.35
C TRP A 27 41.87 13.56 0.70
N ALA A 28 42.94 13.87 1.42
CA ALA A 28 43.87 12.91 2.01
C ALA A 28 43.37 12.36 3.37
N TYR A 29 42.04 12.25 3.54
CA TYR A 29 41.51 11.35 4.55
C TYR A 29 41.91 9.95 4.12
N ASP A 30 42.85 9.39 4.88
CA ASP A 30 43.22 7.99 4.79
C ASP A 30 41.93 7.16 4.73
N LEU A 31 41.68 6.51 3.59
CA LEU A 31 40.49 5.69 3.37
C LEU A 31 40.34 4.67 4.49
N SER A 32 41.44 4.24 5.11
CA SER A 32 41.44 3.38 6.29
C SER A 32 40.76 4.04 7.49
N ARG A 33 41.01 5.32 7.79
CA ARG A 33 40.37 6.04 8.90
C ARG A 33 38.89 6.29 8.65
N VAL A 34 38.51 6.58 7.40
CA VAL A 34 37.09 6.70 7.01
C VAL A 34 36.40 5.35 7.13
N ALA A 35 37.04 4.27 6.66
CA ALA A 35 36.54 2.91 6.77
C ALA A 35 36.43 2.44 8.23
N GLU A 36 37.42 2.76 9.07
CA GLU A 36 37.42 2.46 10.50
C GLU A 36 36.33 3.23 11.24
N ALA A 37 36.20 4.54 11.00
CA ALA A 37 35.15 5.35 11.60
C ALA A 37 33.76 4.84 11.16
N PHE A 38 33.61 4.45 9.89
CA PHE A 38 32.39 3.85 9.38
C PHE A 38 32.11 2.48 10.02
N ALA A 39 33.12 1.61 10.12
CA ALA A 39 33.01 0.29 10.75
C ALA A 39 32.69 0.40 12.25
N GLN A 40 33.30 1.34 12.96
CA GLN A 40 32.98 1.62 14.36
C GLN A 40 31.54 2.09 14.52
N ARG A 41 31.07 2.95 13.63
CA ARG A 41 29.70 3.45 13.64
C ARG A 41 28.69 2.34 13.32
N LEU A 42 28.99 1.47 12.35
CA LEU A 42 28.21 0.26 12.08
C LEU A 42 28.19 -0.68 13.30
N ARG A 43 29.33 -0.88 13.96
CA ARG A 43 29.42 -1.71 15.17
C ARG A 43 28.60 -1.13 16.32
N GLN A 44 28.64 0.19 16.52
CA GLN A 44 27.81 0.87 17.52
C GLN A 44 26.32 0.71 17.20
N TRP A 45 25.92 0.83 15.94
CA TRP A 45 24.53 0.59 15.53
C TRP A 45 24.11 -0.86 15.71
N ALA A 46 24.96 -1.82 15.35
CA ALA A 46 24.71 -3.25 15.55
C ALA A 46 24.53 -3.60 17.04
N ILE A 47 25.38 -3.05 17.91
CA ILE A 47 25.25 -3.22 19.37
C ILE A 47 24.00 -2.53 19.89
N ALA A 48 23.66 -1.34 19.37
CA ALA A 48 22.43 -0.65 19.76
C ALA A 48 21.16 -1.44 19.36
N ASP A 49 21.21 -2.22 18.30
CA ASP A 49 20.09 -3.01 17.78
C ASP A 49 19.86 -4.36 18.48
N THR A 50 20.83 -4.86 19.26
CA THR A 50 20.64 -6.09 20.07
C THR A 50 19.83 -5.87 21.36
N GLY A 51 19.41 -4.63 21.64
CA GLY A 51 18.57 -4.31 22.78
C GLY A 51 17.18 -4.98 22.75
N PRO A 52 16.56 -5.23 23.92
CA PRO A 52 15.25 -5.89 23.99
C PRO A 52 14.18 -5.22 23.12
N GLY A 53 13.60 -5.99 22.19
CA GLY A 53 12.53 -5.55 21.29
C GLY A 53 12.97 -4.63 20.14
N ARG A 54 14.27 -4.39 19.93
CA ARG A 54 14.78 -3.65 18.76
C ARG A 54 14.91 -4.52 17.50
N LEU A 55 14.84 -5.84 17.66
CA LEU A 55 14.85 -6.79 16.55
C LEU A 55 13.49 -6.99 15.86
N VAL A 56 12.41 -6.47 16.45
CA VAL A 56 11.05 -6.62 15.89
C VAL A 56 10.92 -6.07 14.46
N PRO A 57 11.49 -4.90 14.11
CA PRO A 57 11.45 -4.38 12.74
C PRO A 57 12.21 -5.22 11.71
N TRP A 58 13.11 -6.09 12.14
CA TRP A 58 13.84 -7.00 11.25
C TRP A 58 13.01 -8.23 10.84
N LEU A 59 11.96 -8.56 11.58
CA LEU A 59 11.05 -9.67 11.25
C LEU A 59 10.35 -9.53 9.89
N PRO A 60 9.67 -8.42 9.55
CA PRO A 60 9.07 -8.26 8.23
C PRO A 60 10.11 -8.18 7.11
N ILE A 61 11.35 -7.74 7.39
CA ILE A 61 12.45 -7.77 6.42
C ILE A 61 12.84 -9.21 6.11
N ALA A 62 13.08 -10.01 7.16
CA ALA A 62 13.36 -11.45 7.03
C ALA A 62 12.21 -12.20 6.35
N PHE A 63 10.96 -11.91 6.73
CA PHE A 63 9.77 -12.47 6.10
C PHE A 63 9.65 -12.06 4.61
N GLY A 64 9.89 -10.79 4.30
CA GLY A 64 9.96 -10.28 2.94
C GLY A 64 11.06 -10.96 2.11
N LEU A 65 12.23 -11.23 2.69
CA LEU A 65 13.29 -11.99 2.03
C LEU A 65 12.81 -13.40 1.64
N GLY A 66 12.05 -14.08 2.51
CA GLY A 66 11.40 -15.36 2.20
C GLY A 66 10.46 -15.30 0.99
N ILE A 67 9.64 -14.25 0.91
CA ILE A 67 8.75 -14.01 -0.23
C ILE A 67 9.55 -13.73 -1.51
N ALA A 68 10.60 -12.90 -1.41
CA ALA A 68 11.48 -12.60 -2.54
C ALA A 68 12.19 -13.86 -3.05
N LEU A 69 12.64 -14.73 -2.14
CA LEU A 69 13.21 -16.02 -2.48
C LEU A 69 12.20 -16.89 -3.24
N TYR A 70 10.94 -16.98 -2.78
CA TYR A 70 9.90 -17.71 -3.51
C TYR A 70 9.78 -17.25 -4.97
N PHE A 71 9.71 -15.93 -5.21
CA PHE A 71 9.61 -15.39 -6.57
C PHE A 71 10.90 -15.51 -7.41
N SER A 72 12.02 -15.92 -6.80
CA SER A 72 13.28 -16.17 -7.50
C SER A 72 13.45 -17.63 -7.94
N VAL A 73 12.63 -18.55 -7.42
CA VAL A 73 12.72 -19.99 -7.75
C VAL A 73 12.02 -20.25 -9.09
N GLU A 74 12.65 -21.07 -9.95
CA GLU A 74 12.14 -21.39 -11.30
C GLU A 74 10.97 -22.38 -11.30
N ARG A 75 10.83 -23.18 -10.23
CA ARG A 75 9.82 -24.22 -10.08
C ARG A 75 8.97 -23.97 -8.85
N GLU A 76 7.67 -24.27 -8.96
CA GLU A 76 6.77 -24.22 -7.82
C GLU A 76 7.24 -25.17 -6.72
N PRO A 77 7.55 -24.65 -5.52
CA PRO A 77 8.01 -25.47 -4.42
C PRO A 77 6.85 -26.30 -3.85
N ALA A 78 7.17 -27.48 -3.35
CA ALA A 78 6.21 -28.32 -2.68
C ALA A 78 5.72 -27.66 -1.38
N TRP A 79 4.40 -27.50 -1.22
CA TRP A 79 3.79 -26.84 -0.07
C TRP A 79 4.17 -27.49 1.27
N TRP A 80 4.29 -28.82 1.30
CA TRP A 80 4.67 -29.57 2.49
C TRP A 80 6.14 -29.35 2.88
N ALA A 81 7.02 -29.06 1.92
CA ALA A 81 8.42 -28.76 2.19
C ALA A 81 8.55 -27.39 2.87
N GLY A 82 7.78 -26.40 2.40
CA GLY A 82 7.70 -25.08 3.05
C GLY A 82 7.20 -25.17 4.49
N ILE A 83 6.08 -25.87 4.72
CA ILE A 83 5.54 -26.08 6.08
C ILE A 83 6.57 -26.76 6.98
N SER A 84 7.16 -27.86 6.52
CA SER A 84 8.16 -28.61 7.29
C SER A 84 9.37 -27.75 7.68
N LEU A 85 9.89 -26.95 6.72
CA LEU A 85 11.01 -26.04 6.97
C LEU A 85 10.64 -24.94 7.98
N THR A 86 9.45 -24.36 7.85
CA THR A 86 8.95 -23.33 8.78
C THR A 86 8.79 -23.89 10.18
N LEU A 87 8.19 -25.08 10.32
CA LEU A 87 8.02 -25.74 11.61
C LEU A 87 9.37 -26.08 12.25
N ALA A 88 10.31 -26.64 11.49
CA ALA A 88 11.66 -26.94 11.98
C ALA A 88 12.39 -25.67 12.44
N ALA A 89 12.29 -24.57 11.69
CA ALA A 89 12.88 -23.29 12.05
C ALA A 89 12.21 -22.68 13.30
N CYS A 90 10.89 -22.77 13.43
CA CYS A 90 10.16 -22.35 14.63
C CYS A 90 10.57 -23.17 15.86
N ILE A 91 10.73 -24.49 15.73
CA ILE A 91 11.24 -25.36 16.81
C ILE A 91 12.66 -24.95 17.18
N GLY A 92 13.53 -24.70 16.19
CA GLY A 92 14.89 -24.19 16.42
C GLY A 92 14.89 -22.87 17.19
N ALA A 93 13.98 -21.94 16.86
CA ALA A 93 13.82 -20.69 17.59
C ALA A 93 13.35 -20.91 19.03
N VAL A 94 12.40 -21.82 19.27
CA VAL A 94 11.92 -22.14 20.62
C VAL A 94 13.02 -22.80 21.46
N VAL A 95 13.78 -23.74 20.90
CA VAL A 95 14.89 -24.42 21.58
C VAL A 95 16.03 -23.44 21.91
N SER A 96 16.29 -22.49 21.01
CA SER A 96 17.35 -21.49 21.19
C SER A 96 16.93 -20.27 22.02
N ARG A 97 15.69 -20.22 22.56
CA ARG A 97 15.14 -19.05 23.29
C ARG A 97 15.99 -18.54 24.44
N ALA A 98 16.77 -19.42 25.08
CA ALA A 98 17.66 -19.06 26.18
C ALA A 98 19.02 -18.50 25.71
N ARG A 99 19.34 -18.59 24.42
CA ARG A 99 20.61 -18.18 23.84
C ARG A 99 20.47 -16.81 23.17
N PRO A 100 21.16 -15.76 23.65
CA PRO A 100 20.92 -14.38 23.22
C PRO A 100 21.24 -14.13 21.74
N VAL A 101 22.16 -14.91 21.14
CA VAL A 101 22.54 -14.78 19.73
C VAL A 101 21.83 -15.80 18.84
N ALA A 102 21.68 -17.04 19.32
CA ALA A 102 21.05 -18.08 18.50
C ALA A 102 19.54 -17.87 18.34
N PHE A 103 18.86 -17.34 19.36
CA PHE A 103 17.42 -17.04 19.29
C PHE A 103 17.05 -16.09 18.14
N PRO A 104 17.63 -14.87 18.04
CA PRO A 104 17.25 -13.94 16.99
C PRO A 104 17.63 -14.44 15.59
N LEU A 105 18.74 -15.16 15.45
CA LEU A 105 19.11 -15.78 14.18
C LEU A 105 18.11 -16.87 13.77
N ALA A 106 17.76 -17.77 14.69
CA ALA A 106 16.76 -18.80 14.45
C ALA A 106 15.38 -18.20 14.15
N LEU A 107 15.02 -17.11 14.82
CA LEU A 107 13.79 -16.37 14.56
C LEU A 107 13.79 -15.71 13.17
N ALA A 108 14.93 -15.16 12.73
CA ALA A 108 15.09 -14.62 11.38
C ALA A 108 14.95 -15.72 10.31
N ILE A 109 15.57 -16.88 10.53
CA ILE A 109 15.43 -18.06 9.65
C ILE A 109 13.96 -18.51 9.61
N ALA A 110 13.28 -18.57 10.76
CA ALA A 110 11.86 -18.92 10.83
C ALA A 110 10.98 -17.90 10.10
N ALA A 111 11.30 -16.60 10.18
CA ALA A 111 10.60 -15.57 9.43
C ALA A 111 10.81 -15.73 7.91
N ILE A 112 12.04 -15.98 7.44
CA ILE A 112 12.33 -16.27 6.03
C ILE A 112 11.54 -17.50 5.55
N ALA A 113 11.63 -18.61 6.29
CA ALA A 113 10.89 -19.83 5.95
C ALA A 113 9.37 -19.59 5.93
N GLY A 114 8.86 -18.82 6.89
CA GLY A 114 7.45 -18.42 6.96
C GLY A 114 7.01 -17.59 5.76
N GLY A 115 7.81 -16.62 5.33
CA GLY A 115 7.50 -15.79 4.16
C GLY A 115 7.45 -16.60 2.86
N PHE A 116 8.42 -17.51 2.70
CA PHE A 116 8.44 -18.46 1.58
C PHE A 116 7.19 -19.34 1.59
N THR A 117 6.88 -19.96 2.72
CA THR A 117 5.76 -20.89 2.89
C THR A 117 4.41 -20.23 2.71
N VAL A 118 4.21 -19.03 3.25
CA VAL A 118 2.97 -18.27 3.07
C VAL A 118 2.74 -17.98 1.59
N THR A 119 3.79 -17.68 0.84
CA THR A 119 3.68 -17.45 -0.60
C THR A 119 3.36 -18.73 -1.35
N THR A 120 4.00 -19.86 -1.01
CA THR A 120 3.68 -21.18 -1.56
C THR A 120 2.23 -21.61 -1.27
N LEU A 121 1.76 -21.42 -0.04
CA LEU A 121 0.37 -21.74 0.31
C LEU A 121 -0.60 -20.81 -0.41
N LYS A 122 -0.22 -19.56 -0.63
CA LYS A 122 -1.02 -18.61 -1.40
C LYS A 122 -1.09 -19.03 -2.88
N SER A 123 0.00 -19.47 -3.50
CA SER A 123 -0.02 -19.92 -4.89
C SER A 123 -0.94 -21.12 -5.07
N VAL A 124 -0.81 -22.15 -4.23
CA VAL A 124 -1.70 -23.32 -4.24
C VAL A 124 -3.17 -22.94 -3.99
N ARG A 125 -3.44 -22.04 -3.04
CA ARG A 125 -4.82 -21.61 -2.73
C ARG A 125 -5.46 -20.79 -3.85
N VAL A 126 -4.66 -20.05 -4.60
CA VAL A 126 -5.10 -19.21 -5.72
C VAL A 126 -4.91 -19.94 -7.06
N GLU A 127 -4.50 -21.20 -7.04
CA GLU A 127 -4.35 -22.00 -8.24
C GLU A 127 -5.69 -22.09 -8.97
N ARG A 128 -5.78 -21.34 -10.07
CA ARG A 128 -6.92 -21.28 -10.95
C ARG A 128 -6.47 -21.62 -12.36
N PRO A 129 -7.32 -22.25 -13.18
CA PRO A 129 -6.97 -22.54 -14.56
C PRO A 129 -6.66 -21.22 -15.30
N VAL A 130 -5.44 -21.13 -15.83
CA VAL A 130 -5.02 -20.01 -16.70
C VAL A 130 -5.09 -20.49 -18.14
N LEU A 131 -5.60 -19.63 -19.02
CA LEU A 131 -5.64 -19.94 -20.43
C LEU A 131 -4.21 -20.08 -20.98
N ALA A 132 -3.89 -21.23 -21.59
CA ALA A 132 -2.56 -21.50 -22.14
C ALA A 132 -2.36 -20.90 -23.54
N ALA A 133 -3.40 -20.91 -24.37
CA ALA A 133 -3.35 -20.47 -25.76
C ALA A 133 -4.53 -19.55 -26.10
N PRO A 134 -4.37 -18.61 -27.05
CA PRO A 134 -5.46 -17.75 -27.50
C PRO A 134 -6.64 -18.56 -28.05
N VAL A 135 -7.86 -18.16 -27.68
CA VAL A 135 -9.11 -18.73 -28.18
C VAL A 135 -9.81 -17.66 -29.00
N GLY A 136 -9.92 -17.90 -30.31
CA GLY A 136 -10.51 -16.94 -31.25
C GLY A 136 -12.00 -16.68 -30.98
N TYR A 137 -12.73 -17.73 -30.61
CA TYR A 137 -14.17 -17.70 -30.40
C TYR A 137 -14.54 -18.54 -29.17
N ALA A 138 -15.02 -17.89 -28.13
CA ALA A 138 -15.58 -18.53 -26.94
C ALA A 138 -16.96 -17.94 -26.64
N GLU A 139 -17.93 -18.80 -26.39
CA GLU A 139 -19.23 -18.41 -25.83
C GLU A 139 -19.16 -18.52 -24.31
N ILE A 140 -19.44 -17.42 -23.63
CA ILE A 140 -19.23 -17.29 -22.19
C ILE A 140 -20.51 -16.75 -21.57
N SER A 141 -20.95 -17.40 -20.49
CA SER A 141 -21.96 -16.85 -19.60
C SER A 141 -21.42 -16.77 -18.17
N GLY A 142 -21.86 -15.76 -17.44
CA GLY A 142 -21.34 -15.51 -16.11
C GLY A 142 -21.88 -14.25 -15.45
N PHE A 143 -21.40 -14.01 -14.24
CA PHE A 143 -21.77 -12.87 -13.42
C PHE A 143 -20.74 -11.75 -13.53
N VAL A 144 -21.20 -10.51 -13.70
CA VAL A 144 -20.34 -9.33 -13.76
C VAL A 144 -19.93 -8.93 -12.34
N GLU A 145 -18.68 -9.15 -11.96
CA GLU A 145 -18.16 -8.86 -10.61
C GLU A 145 -17.71 -7.40 -10.44
N ASN A 146 -17.16 -6.80 -11.48
CA ASN A 146 -16.64 -5.44 -11.43
C ASN A 146 -16.68 -4.80 -12.82
N ARG A 147 -16.79 -3.47 -12.88
CA ARG A 147 -16.79 -2.66 -14.09
C ARG A 147 -15.82 -1.49 -13.90
N GLU A 148 -14.93 -1.33 -14.87
CA GLU A 148 -14.01 -0.21 -15.02
C GLU A 148 -14.39 0.52 -16.31
N GLU A 149 -14.92 1.73 -16.23
CA GLU A 149 -15.05 2.55 -17.44
C GLU A 149 -13.67 3.12 -17.78
N ARG A 150 -13.30 3.17 -19.07
CA ARG A 150 -12.06 3.87 -19.46
C ARG A 150 -12.36 4.83 -20.60
N GLU A 151 -11.39 5.69 -20.86
CA GLU A 151 -11.50 6.72 -21.89
C GLU A 151 -11.91 6.15 -23.26
N ARG A 152 -11.29 5.04 -23.69
CA ARG A 152 -11.48 4.42 -25.02
C ARG A 152 -12.33 3.15 -25.03
N SER A 153 -12.36 2.40 -23.92
CA SER A 153 -13.03 1.10 -23.85
C SER A 153 -13.39 0.78 -22.41
N ASP A 154 -14.60 0.30 -22.15
CA ASP A 154 -14.90 -0.19 -20.81
C ASP A 154 -14.31 -1.58 -20.63
N ARG A 155 -14.00 -1.93 -19.39
CA ARG A 155 -13.58 -3.26 -18.99
C ARG A 155 -14.50 -3.76 -17.91
N PHE A 156 -14.71 -5.06 -17.87
CA PHE A 156 -15.40 -5.67 -16.75
C PHE A 156 -14.81 -7.03 -16.44
N LEU A 157 -14.98 -7.44 -15.19
CA LEU A 157 -14.58 -8.74 -14.70
C LEU A 157 -15.80 -9.66 -14.70
N LEU A 158 -15.71 -10.76 -15.43
CA LEU A 158 -16.76 -11.78 -15.52
C LEU A 158 -16.32 -13.01 -14.73
N ARG A 159 -17.11 -13.40 -13.72
CA ARG A 159 -17.02 -14.73 -13.10
C ARG A 159 -17.75 -15.72 -13.99
N VAL A 160 -16.99 -16.61 -14.60
CA VAL A 160 -17.47 -17.58 -15.59
C VAL A 160 -18.35 -18.61 -14.89
N HIS A 161 -19.55 -18.79 -15.42
CA HIS A 161 -20.45 -19.88 -15.06
C HIS A 161 -20.38 -21.00 -16.10
N ARG A 162 -20.41 -20.64 -17.39
CA ARG A 162 -20.24 -21.57 -18.50
C ARG A 162 -19.34 -20.95 -19.55
N LEU A 163 -18.41 -21.75 -20.06
CA LEU A 163 -17.52 -21.38 -21.14
C LEU A 163 -17.43 -22.55 -22.11
N ASP A 164 -17.87 -22.28 -23.34
CA ASP A 164 -17.87 -23.21 -24.45
C ASP A 164 -16.92 -22.69 -25.54
N ALA A 165 -15.83 -23.43 -25.75
CA ALA A 165 -14.83 -23.14 -26.76
C ALA A 165 -14.22 -24.45 -27.28
N PRO A 166 -13.90 -24.56 -28.59
CA PRO A 166 -13.24 -25.74 -29.13
C PRO A 166 -11.85 -25.92 -28.52
N ARG A 167 -11.48 -27.16 -28.14
CA ARG A 167 -10.13 -27.55 -27.68
C ARG A 167 -9.62 -26.78 -26.45
N LEU A 168 -10.52 -26.38 -25.56
CA LEU A 168 -10.14 -25.73 -24.31
C LEU A 168 -9.89 -26.76 -23.21
N GLU A 169 -8.63 -26.93 -22.80
CA GLU A 169 -8.24 -27.84 -21.71
C GLU A 169 -8.59 -27.29 -20.32
N ALA A 170 -8.41 -25.99 -20.11
CA ALA A 170 -8.57 -25.32 -18.82
C ALA A 170 -9.58 -24.17 -18.92
N LYS A 171 -10.64 -24.22 -18.11
CA LYS A 171 -11.67 -23.18 -18.06
C LYS A 171 -11.33 -22.15 -16.98
N PRO A 172 -10.98 -20.91 -17.34
CA PRO A 172 -10.70 -19.88 -16.34
C PRO A 172 -11.97 -19.48 -15.59
N ASP A 173 -11.88 -19.40 -14.26
CA ASP A 173 -13.01 -19.01 -13.40
C ASP A 173 -13.38 -17.53 -13.55
N ARG A 174 -12.40 -16.69 -13.84
CA ARG A 174 -12.59 -15.25 -14.05
C ARG A 174 -11.88 -14.79 -15.31
N VAL A 175 -12.58 -13.96 -16.06
CA VAL A 175 -12.08 -13.39 -17.31
C VAL A 175 -12.28 -11.88 -17.30
N ARG A 176 -11.23 -11.14 -17.63
CA ARG A 176 -11.30 -9.69 -17.80
C ARG A 176 -11.54 -9.36 -19.27
N LEU A 177 -12.69 -8.76 -19.56
CA LEU A 177 -13.12 -8.47 -20.93
C LEU A 177 -13.16 -6.97 -21.18
N SER A 178 -12.74 -6.57 -22.37
CA SER A 178 -12.87 -5.19 -22.87
C SER A 178 -14.03 -5.10 -23.88
N VAL A 179 -14.79 -4.02 -23.80
CA VAL A 179 -15.94 -3.72 -24.66
C VAL A 179 -15.86 -2.30 -25.19
N ARG A 180 -16.76 -1.97 -26.13
CA ARG A 180 -16.96 -0.59 -26.56
C ARG A 180 -17.39 0.26 -25.36
N LYS A 181 -17.02 1.53 -25.40
CA LYS A 181 -17.36 2.49 -24.35
C LYS A 181 -18.88 2.57 -24.17
N GLY A 182 -19.35 2.54 -22.92
CA GLY A 182 -20.77 2.64 -22.57
C GLY A 182 -21.57 1.35 -22.78
N THR A 183 -20.94 0.25 -23.22
CA THR A 183 -21.63 -1.03 -23.44
C THR A 183 -21.27 -2.08 -22.39
N ALA A 184 -20.54 -1.72 -21.34
CA ALA A 184 -20.25 -2.65 -20.26
C ALA A 184 -21.52 -2.94 -19.44
N PRO A 185 -21.82 -4.22 -19.17
CA PRO A 185 -22.99 -4.61 -18.39
C PRO A 185 -22.86 -4.17 -16.92
N ALA A 186 -24.01 -4.00 -16.25
CA ALA A 186 -24.04 -3.60 -14.85
C ALA A 186 -23.43 -4.67 -13.93
N VAL A 187 -22.77 -4.23 -12.86
CA VAL A 187 -22.26 -5.12 -11.81
C VAL A 187 -23.43 -5.88 -11.17
N GLY A 188 -23.26 -7.19 -10.97
CA GLY A 188 -24.30 -8.09 -10.48
C GLY A 188 -25.14 -8.76 -11.56
N SER A 189 -25.14 -8.24 -12.79
CA SER A 189 -25.91 -8.85 -13.88
C SER A 189 -25.32 -10.20 -14.34
N PHE A 190 -26.21 -11.10 -14.77
CA PHE A 190 -25.82 -12.34 -15.45
C PHE A 190 -25.92 -12.11 -16.96
N VAL A 191 -24.81 -12.34 -17.66
CA VAL A 191 -24.68 -12.05 -19.09
C VAL A 191 -24.18 -13.24 -19.87
N THR A 192 -24.65 -13.37 -21.10
CA THR A 192 -24.14 -14.28 -22.12
C THR A 192 -23.60 -13.46 -23.28
N LEU A 193 -22.37 -13.80 -23.71
CA LEU A 193 -21.65 -13.07 -24.74
C LEU A 193 -20.68 -13.99 -25.49
N ARG A 194 -20.20 -13.49 -26.63
CA ARG A 194 -19.09 -14.11 -27.37
C ARG A 194 -17.84 -13.28 -27.16
N ALA A 195 -16.68 -13.91 -27.01
CA ALA A 195 -15.43 -13.20 -26.80
C ALA A 195 -14.25 -13.91 -27.46
N ARG A 196 -13.24 -13.12 -27.83
CA ARG A 196 -11.89 -13.60 -28.10
C ARG A 196 -11.08 -13.54 -26.81
N LEU A 197 -10.53 -14.66 -26.38
CA LEU A 197 -9.72 -14.76 -25.18
C LEU A 197 -8.25 -14.91 -25.52
N ASN A 198 -7.40 -14.25 -24.74
CA ASN A 198 -5.96 -14.34 -24.82
C ASN A 198 -5.40 -14.70 -23.42
N PRO A 199 -4.31 -15.48 -23.38
CA PRO A 199 -3.57 -15.72 -22.15
C PRO A 199 -3.11 -14.37 -21.55
N PRO A 200 -3.01 -14.26 -20.21
CA PRO A 200 -2.41 -13.11 -19.56
C PRO A 200 -1.02 -12.77 -20.13
N LEU A 201 -0.76 -11.49 -20.35
CA LEU A 201 0.47 -11.03 -20.99
C LEU A 201 1.67 -11.23 -20.05
N ARG A 202 2.65 -12.02 -20.49
CA ARG A 202 3.94 -12.20 -19.80
C ARG A 202 4.78 -10.92 -19.86
N PRO A 203 5.82 -10.77 -19.02
CA PRO A 203 6.74 -9.64 -19.09
C PRO A 203 7.28 -9.43 -20.50
N LEU A 204 7.13 -8.22 -21.04
CA LEU A 204 7.59 -7.88 -22.40
C LEU A 204 9.11 -7.79 -22.51
N ARG A 205 9.81 -7.69 -21.37
CA ARG A 205 11.27 -7.58 -21.26
C ARG A 205 11.74 -8.35 -20.03
N PRO A 206 12.92 -8.98 -20.05
CA PRO A 206 13.51 -9.59 -18.87
C PRO A 206 13.58 -8.60 -17.69
N GLY A 207 13.16 -9.03 -16.50
CA GLY A 207 13.08 -8.17 -15.31
C GLY A 207 11.99 -7.09 -15.34
N GLY A 208 11.17 -7.05 -16.40
CA GLY A 208 10.06 -6.12 -16.52
C GLY A 208 8.86 -6.48 -15.63
N TYR A 209 7.87 -5.60 -15.59
CA TYR A 209 6.63 -5.83 -14.85
C TYR A 209 5.87 -7.06 -15.37
N ASP A 210 5.43 -7.93 -14.46
CA ASP A 210 4.71 -9.15 -14.79
C ASP A 210 3.21 -8.99 -14.56
N PHE A 211 2.48 -8.64 -15.63
CA PHE A 211 1.03 -8.53 -15.59
C PHE A 211 0.32 -9.88 -15.43
N ALA A 212 0.92 -10.97 -15.92
CA ALA A 212 0.33 -12.30 -15.83
C ALA A 212 0.30 -12.77 -14.37
N ARG A 213 1.38 -12.54 -13.62
CA ARG A 213 1.45 -12.83 -12.18
C ARG A 213 0.37 -12.10 -11.38
N ASP A 214 0.16 -10.81 -11.65
CA ASP A 214 -0.87 -10.03 -10.96
C ASP A 214 -2.27 -10.57 -11.20
N LEU A 215 -2.56 -10.90 -12.46
CA LEU A 215 -3.84 -11.49 -12.85
C LEU A 215 -4.02 -12.86 -12.21
N TYR A 216 -2.97 -13.67 -12.15
CA TYR A 216 -2.97 -14.95 -11.46
C TYR A 216 -3.34 -14.80 -9.99
N PHE A 217 -2.68 -13.92 -9.23
CA PHE A 217 -3.01 -13.69 -7.82
C PHE A 217 -4.40 -13.04 -7.59
N GLN A 218 -5.00 -12.44 -8.63
CA GLN A 218 -6.39 -11.97 -8.63
C GLN A 218 -7.40 -13.08 -9.02
N GLY A 219 -6.91 -14.26 -9.40
CA GLY A 219 -7.70 -15.39 -9.89
C GLY A 219 -8.22 -15.20 -11.32
N ILE A 220 -7.62 -14.29 -12.09
CA ILE A 220 -8.02 -13.96 -13.46
C ILE A 220 -7.20 -14.79 -14.43
N GLY A 221 -7.84 -15.79 -15.03
CA GLY A 221 -7.17 -16.76 -15.90
C GLY A 221 -7.09 -16.35 -17.37
N ALA A 222 -7.85 -15.33 -17.80
CA ALA A 222 -7.78 -14.85 -19.17
C ALA A 222 -8.16 -13.37 -19.30
N THR A 223 -7.67 -12.76 -20.38
CA THR A 223 -8.08 -11.41 -20.81
C THR A 223 -8.66 -11.48 -22.22
N GLY A 224 -9.53 -10.55 -22.61
CA GLY A 224 -10.13 -10.64 -23.93
C GLY A 224 -10.94 -9.44 -24.36
N PHE A 225 -11.53 -9.57 -25.55
CA PHE A 225 -12.43 -8.60 -26.14
C PHE A 225 -13.76 -9.26 -26.47
N VAL A 226 -14.86 -8.59 -26.14
CA VAL A 226 -16.20 -9.07 -26.48
C VAL A 226 -16.44 -8.89 -27.98
N LEU A 227 -17.03 -9.92 -28.58
CA LEU A 227 -17.42 -9.99 -29.98
C LEU A 227 -18.95 -9.86 -30.05
N GLY A 228 -19.44 -8.77 -30.65
CA GLY A 228 -20.86 -8.57 -30.88
C GLY A 228 -21.65 -8.14 -29.65
N ARG A 229 -22.90 -8.60 -29.55
CA ARG A 229 -23.88 -8.15 -28.56
C ARG A 229 -23.75 -8.93 -27.25
N ILE A 230 -23.91 -8.22 -26.13
CA ILE A 230 -24.04 -8.80 -24.80
C ILE A 230 -25.53 -8.97 -24.51
N THR A 231 -25.92 -10.16 -24.08
CA THR A 231 -27.31 -10.48 -23.71
C THR A 231 -27.40 -10.67 -22.21
N THR A 232 -28.23 -9.87 -21.54
CA THR A 232 -28.57 -10.08 -20.12
C THR A 232 -29.61 -11.17 -20.02
N ALA A 233 -29.37 -12.17 -19.17
CA ALA A 233 -30.26 -13.31 -18.96
C ALA A 233 -30.62 -13.44 -17.48
N ALA A 234 -31.69 -14.18 -17.18
CA ALA A 234 -32.02 -14.52 -15.81
C ALA A 234 -30.90 -15.40 -15.23
N PRO A 235 -30.42 -15.10 -14.01
CA PRO A 235 -29.34 -15.86 -13.41
C PRO A 235 -29.82 -17.29 -13.07
N PRO A 236 -29.02 -18.33 -13.33
CA PRO A 236 -29.40 -19.72 -13.05
C PRO A 236 -29.46 -20.02 -11.54
N HIS A 237 -28.78 -19.22 -10.72
CA HIS A 237 -28.81 -19.28 -9.26
C HIS A 237 -28.57 -17.89 -8.66
N SER A 238 -28.78 -17.74 -7.35
CA SER A 238 -28.48 -16.48 -6.67
C SER A 238 -26.99 -16.11 -6.83
N PRO A 239 -26.67 -14.85 -7.22
CA PRO A 239 -25.29 -14.38 -7.43
C PRO A 239 -24.40 -14.47 -6.17
N GLY A 240 -25.01 -14.59 -5.00
CA GLY A 240 -24.37 -14.69 -3.69
C GLY A 240 -24.18 -13.33 -3.01
N LEU A 241 -24.16 -13.34 -1.68
CA LEU A 241 -24.16 -12.13 -0.83
C LEU A 241 -23.07 -11.10 -1.18
N TRP A 242 -21.88 -11.57 -1.55
CA TRP A 242 -20.77 -10.69 -1.94
C TRP A 242 -21.05 -9.92 -3.22
N LEU A 243 -21.69 -10.56 -4.21
CA LEU A 243 -21.95 -9.90 -5.49
C LEU A 243 -23.11 -8.91 -5.36
N ASP A 244 -24.12 -9.24 -4.56
CA ASP A 244 -25.21 -8.30 -4.22
C ASP A 244 -24.64 -7.07 -3.52
N TYR A 245 -23.73 -7.28 -2.57
CA TYR A 245 -23.00 -6.21 -1.92
C TYR A 245 -22.18 -5.37 -2.91
N ALA A 246 -21.44 -6.00 -3.82
CA ALA A 246 -20.64 -5.29 -4.83
C ALA A 246 -21.53 -4.46 -5.77
N ALA A 247 -22.68 -4.99 -6.18
CA ALA A 247 -23.66 -4.28 -6.99
C ALA A 247 -24.27 -3.09 -6.23
N MET A 248 -24.61 -3.27 -4.95
CA MET A 248 -25.07 -2.18 -4.08
C MET A 248 -24.02 -1.06 -3.99
N ILE A 249 -22.77 -1.37 -3.69
CA ILE A 249 -21.70 -0.37 -3.62
C ILE A 249 -21.49 0.32 -4.96
N HIS A 250 -21.52 -0.41 -6.08
CA HIS A 250 -21.42 0.19 -7.40
C HIS A 250 -22.57 1.18 -7.66
N SER A 251 -23.80 0.79 -7.33
CA SER A 251 -24.98 1.65 -7.47
C SER A 251 -24.90 2.91 -6.60
N MET A 252 -24.35 2.80 -5.37
CA MET A 252 -24.09 3.97 -4.52
C MET A 252 -23.06 4.91 -5.15
N ARG A 253 -21.98 4.36 -5.74
CA ARG A 253 -20.96 5.16 -6.45
C ARG A 253 -21.55 5.84 -7.70
N ASP A 254 -22.39 5.14 -8.46
CA ASP A 254 -23.15 5.72 -9.60
C ASP A 254 -24.04 6.89 -9.13
N ALA A 255 -24.79 6.69 -8.04
CA ALA A 255 -25.69 7.71 -7.50
C ALA A 255 -24.93 8.96 -6.99
N ILE A 256 -23.82 8.76 -6.26
CA ILE A 256 -22.97 9.86 -5.79
C ILE A 256 -22.36 10.60 -6.98
N ASP A 257 -21.83 9.88 -7.98
CA ASP A 257 -21.26 10.47 -9.20
C ASP A 257 -22.30 11.32 -9.94
N ALA A 258 -23.49 10.78 -10.17
CA ALA A 258 -24.59 11.49 -10.82
C ALA A 258 -24.99 12.75 -10.05
N ARG A 259 -25.08 12.66 -8.71
CA ARG A 259 -25.40 13.81 -7.86
C ARG A 259 -24.33 14.90 -7.93
N ILE A 260 -23.06 14.54 -7.83
CA ILE A 260 -21.95 15.51 -7.91
C ILE A 260 -21.97 16.22 -9.26
N ARG A 261 -22.11 15.46 -10.36
CA ARG A 261 -22.10 16.02 -11.72
C ARG A 261 -23.33 16.85 -12.06
N SER A 262 -24.45 16.62 -11.38
CA SER A 262 -25.63 17.47 -11.51
C SER A 262 -25.41 18.89 -10.95
N VAL A 263 -24.46 19.05 -10.02
CA VAL A 263 -24.17 20.33 -9.35
C VAL A 263 -22.88 20.96 -9.91
N ILE A 264 -21.85 20.16 -10.15
CA ILE A 264 -20.54 20.60 -10.63
C ILE A 264 -20.34 20.05 -12.03
N SER A 265 -20.35 20.93 -13.03
CA SER A 265 -20.22 20.55 -14.44
C SER A 265 -18.77 20.33 -14.88
N GLY A 266 -18.61 19.51 -15.93
CA GLY A 266 -17.33 19.25 -16.60
C GLY A 266 -16.31 18.48 -15.75
N ASP A 267 -15.02 18.67 -16.07
CA ASP A 267 -13.91 17.95 -15.43
C ASP A 267 -13.78 18.23 -13.92
N ARG A 268 -14.24 19.39 -13.45
CA ARG A 268 -14.27 19.70 -12.01
C ARG A 268 -15.17 18.73 -11.25
N GLY A 269 -16.34 18.42 -11.79
CA GLY A 269 -17.26 17.44 -11.23
C GLY A 269 -16.71 16.02 -11.33
N ALA A 270 -16.06 15.69 -12.45
CA ALA A 270 -15.40 14.39 -12.63
C ALA A 270 -14.25 14.19 -11.64
N ILE A 271 -13.40 15.19 -11.40
CA ILE A 271 -12.33 15.16 -10.40
C ILE A 271 -12.92 15.04 -8.99
N ALA A 272 -13.94 15.84 -8.65
CA ALA A 272 -14.60 15.75 -7.35
C ALA A 272 -15.20 14.35 -7.10
N SER A 273 -15.86 13.78 -8.11
CA SER A 273 -16.36 12.41 -8.05
C SER A 273 -15.25 11.38 -7.91
N ALA A 274 -14.13 11.55 -8.64
CA ALA A 274 -12.97 10.67 -8.54
C ALA A 274 -12.36 10.66 -7.12
N LEU A 275 -12.27 11.82 -6.48
CA LEU A 275 -11.72 11.94 -5.12
C LEU A 275 -12.62 11.32 -4.04
N ILE A 276 -13.92 11.23 -4.27
CA ILE A 276 -14.91 10.70 -3.31
C ILE A 276 -15.22 9.22 -3.57
N THR A 277 -15.48 8.87 -4.82
CA THR A 277 -15.97 7.55 -5.23
C THR A 277 -14.89 6.70 -5.89
N GLY A 278 -13.71 7.26 -6.20
CA GLY A 278 -12.64 6.58 -6.93
C GLY A 278 -12.85 6.48 -8.45
N LYS A 279 -13.97 6.98 -8.99
CA LYS A 279 -14.27 6.91 -10.43
C LYS A 279 -13.59 8.01 -11.22
N ARG A 280 -12.63 7.65 -12.10
CA ARG A 280 -11.83 8.61 -12.87
C ARG A 280 -12.33 8.79 -14.30
N ASP A 281 -13.37 8.07 -14.66
CA ASP A 281 -13.63 7.65 -16.04
C ASP A 281 -14.17 8.77 -16.93
N ALA A 282 -14.60 9.87 -16.31
CA ALA A 282 -15.11 11.04 -16.99
C ALA A 282 -14.19 12.26 -16.93
N ILE A 283 -12.98 12.11 -16.39
CA ILE A 283 -11.95 13.13 -16.52
C ILE A 283 -11.47 13.11 -17.97
N SER A 284 -11.53 14.26 -18.64
CA SER A 284 -11.11 14.40 -20.03
C SER A 284 -9.62 14.08 -20.22
N ALA A 285 -9.26 13.55 -21.40
CA ALA A 285 -7.88 13.21 -21.72
C ALA A 285 -6.90 14.39 -21.57
N PRO A 286 -7.22 15.62 -22.03
CA PRO A 286 -6.33 16.76 -21.84
C PRO A 286 -6.04 17.07 -20.36
N VAL A 287 -7.04 16.94 -19.49
CA VAL A 287 -6.87 17.16 -18.05
C VAL A 287 -6.06 16.03 -17.42
N ASN A 288 -6.32 14.78 -17.83
CA ASN A 288 -5.57 13.63 -17.34
C ASN A 288 -4.09 13.73 -17.76
N ASP A 289 -3.80 14.12 -19.00
CA ASP A 289 -2.46 14.35 -19.51
C ASP A 289 -1.76 15.51 -18.76
N ALA A 290 -2.46 16.62 -18.51
CA ALA A 290 -1.93 17.70 -17.69
C ALA A 290 -1.58 17.26 -16.26
N MET A 291 -2.41 16.39 -15.66
CA MET A 291 -2.13 15.78 -14.35
C MET A 291 -0.92 14.84 -14.40
N TYR A 292 -0.70 14.10 -15.48
CA TYR A 292 0.51 13.28 -15.66
C TYR A 292 1.76 14.14 -15.84
N ILE A 293 1.71 15.16 -16.69
CA ILE A 293 2.83 16.08 -16.96
C ILE A 293 3.24 16.83 -15.68
N SER A 294 2.26 17.30 -14.91
CA SER A 294 2.50 17.95 -13.61
C SER A 294 2.82 16.98 -12.47
N SER A 295 2.89 15.67 -12.75
CA SER A 295 3.06 14.60 -11.75
C SER A 295 1.97 14.55 -10.67
N LEU A 296 0.81 15.18 -10.88
CA LEU A 296 -0.35 15.21 -9.99
C LEU A 296 -1.33 14.05 -10.20
N ALA A 297 -1.09 13.15 -11.16
CA ALA A 297 -1.96 11.99 -11.41
C ALA A 297 -2.18 11.10 -10.16
N HIS A 298 -1.24 11.11 -9.21
CA HIS A 298 -1.38 10.38 -7.94
C HIS A 298 -2.44 10.97 -7.00
N VAL A 299 -2.79 12.26 -7.16
CA VAL A 299 -3.83 12.95 -6.37
C VAL A 299 -5.23 12.46 -6.74
N LEU A 300 -5.43 12.07 -8.02
CA LEU A 300 -6.69 11.50 -8.50
C LEU A 300 -6.98 10.10 -7.91
N SER A 301 -5.97 9.47 -7.31
CA SER A 301 -6.13 8.23 -6.57
C SER A 301 -6.42 8.52 -5.11
N ILE A 302 -7.38 7.81 -4.53
CA ILE A 302 -7.69 7.89 -3.10
C ILE A 302 -6.45 7.44 -2.34
N SER A 303 -5.70 8.43 -1.85
CA SER A 303 -4.41 8.25 -1.22
C SER A 303 -4.52 7.96 0.27
N GLY A 304 -3.39 7.63 0.90
CA GLY A 304 -3.29 7.50 2.36
C GLY A 304 -3.77 8.72 3.13
N TYR A 305 -3.54 9.92 2.57
CA TYR A 305 -3.99 11.16 3.17
C TYR A 305 -5.52 11.23 3.27
N HIS A 306 -6.24 10.89 2.20
CA HIS A 306 -7.71 10.92 2.19
C HIS A 306 -8.29 10.00 3.27
N MET A 307 -7.78 8.77 3.37
CA MET A 307 -8.19 7.83 4.41
C MET A 307 -7.88 8.36 5.82
N GLY A 308 -6.69 8.91 6.02
CA GLY A 308 -6.28 9.49 7.30
C GLY A 308 -7.13 10.70 7.71
N VAL A 309 -7.46 11.59 6.77
CA VAL A 309 -8.34 12.73 7.03
C VAL A 309 -9.75 12.27 7.39
N VAL A 310 -10.34 11.36 6.62
CA VAL A 310 -11.69 10.82 6.91
C VAL A 310 -11.73 10.20 8.31
N ALA A 311 -10.80 9.29 8.60
CA ALA A 311 -10.73 8.64 9.91
C ALA A 311 -10.45 9.64 11.05
N GLY A 312 -9.54 10.61 10.83
CA GLY A 312 -9.20 11.65 11.79
C GLY A 312 -10.38 12.55 12.11
N VAL A 313 -11.08 13.08 11.10
CA VAL A 313 -12.25 13.93 11.28
C VAL A 313 -13.33 13.19 12.07
N VAL A 314 -13.64 11.95 11.71
CA VAL A 314 -14.64 11.14 12.44
C VAL A 314 -14.20 10.90 13.88
N PHE A 315 -12.94 10.52 14.09
CA PHE A 315 -12.38 10.30 15.42
C PHE A 315 -12.51 11.56 16.30
N PHE A 316 -12.04 12.70 15.81
CA PHE A 316 -12.07 13.95 16.57
C PHE A 316 -13.48 14.48 16.78
N ALA A 317 -14.37 14.38 15.78
CA ALA A 317 -15.75 14.82 15.90
C ALA A 317 -16.53 14.00 16.94
N ILE A 318 -16.43 12.67 16.90
CA ILE A 318 -17.09 11.79 17.87
C ILE A 318 -16.50 12.01 19.26
N ARG A 319 -15.17 12.07 19.37
CA ARG A 319 -14.51 12.33 20.64
C ARG A 319 -14.92 13.68 21.23
N ALA A 320 -14.96 14.74 20.43
CA ALA A 320 -15.37 16.07 20.87
C ALA A 320 -16.83 16.08 21.32
N SER A 321 -17.72 15.45 20.55
CA SER A 321 -19.15 15.35 20.88
C SER A 321 -19.38 14.61 22.19
N LEU A 322 -18.67 13.50 22.42
CA LEU A 322 -18.74 12.76 23.69
C LEU A 322 -18.09 13.52 24.85
N ALA A 323 -17.06 14.33 24.57
CA ALA A 323 -16.39 15.15 25.57
C ALA A 323 -17.24 16.34 26.05
N LEU A 324 -18.21 16.80 25.24
CA LEU A 324 -19.18 17.83 25.64
C LEU A 324 -20.15 17.35 26.73
N ILE A 325 -20.24 16.04 26.98
CA ILE A 325 -21.09 15.46 28.02
C ILE A 325 -20.20 14.98 29.19
N PRO A 326 -20.10 15.74 30.30
CA PRO A 326 -19.17 15.44 31.39
C PRO A 326 -19.32 14.04 31.99
N ALA A 327 -20.56 13.53 32.04
CA ALA A 327 -20.87 12.18 32.52
C ALA A 327 -20.19 11.09 31.67
N PHE A 328 -20.10 11.27 30.36
CA PHE A 328 -19.44 10.32 29.46
C PHE A 328 -17.93 10.45 29.52
N ALA A 329 -17.43 11.68 29.48
CA ALA A 329 -15.99 11.96 29.46
C ALA A 329 -15.25 11.42 30.70
N SER A 330 -15.90 11.46 31.87
CA SER A 330 -15.26 11.04 33.13
C SER A 330 -15.44 9.55 33.47
N ARG A 331 -16.43 8.86 32.88
CA ARG A 331 -16.78 7.47 33.26
C ARG A 331 -16.44 6.42 32.21
N TYR A 332 -16.33 6.82 30.94
CA TYR A 332 -16.15 5.89 29.84
C TYR A 332 -14.90 6.18 29.00
N PRO A 333 -14.32 5.16 28.35
CA PRO A 333 -13.16 5.33 27.50
C PRO A 333 -13.56 5.92 26.12
N ILE A 334 -14.03 7.17 26.11
CA ILE A 334 -14.56 7.86 24.91
C ILE A 334 -13.58 7.86 23.74
N LYS A 335 -12.27 7.85 24.03
CA LYS A 335 -11.19 7.75 23.03
C LYS A 335 -11.24 6.43 22.25
N LYS A 336 -11.53 5.32 22.94
CA LYS A 336 -11.61 3.98 22.34
C LYS A 336 -12.86 3.83 21.48
N TRP A 337 -13.98 4.39 21.93
CA TRP A 337 -15.22 4.41 21.15
C TRP A 337 -15.09 5.26 19.89
N ALA A 338 -14.48 6.45 20.01
CA ALA A 338 -14.18 7.29 18.85
C ALA A 338 -13.26 6.57 17.84
N ALA A 339 -12.25 5.83 18.32
CA ALA A 339 -11.38 5.03 17.46
C ALA A 339 -12.14 3.88 16.76
N GLY A 340 -13.00 3.18 17.50
CA GLY A 340 -13.85 2.13 16.93
C GLY A 340 -14.81 2.65 15.87
N ALA A 341 -15.47 3.78 16.12
CA ALA A 341 -16.35 4.41 15.14
C ALA A 341 -15.59 4.91 13.90
N ALA A 342 -14.43 5.55 14.09
CA ALA A 342 -13.56 5.95 13.00
C ALA A 342 -13.09 4.75 12.15
N MET A 343 -12.83 3.60 12.78
CA MET A 343 -12.49 2.37 12.08
C MET A 343 -13.62 1.88 11.19
N VAL A 344 -14.86 1.87 11.71
CA VAL A 344 -16.04 1.46 10.95
C VAL A 344 -16.25 2.37 9.75
N VAL A 345 -16.13 3.70 9.93
CA VAL A 345 -16.25 4.65 8.82
C VAL A 345 -15.11 4.51 7.81
N ALA A 346 -13.87 4.30 8.26
CA ALA A 346 -12.73 4.06 7.39
C ALA A 346 -12.90 2.76 6.57
N ALA A 347 -13.44 1.70 7.19
CA ALA A 347 -13.74 0.43 6.52
C ALA A 347 -14.86 0.61 5.49
N PHE A 348 -15.92 1.34 5.85
CA PHE A 348 -16.97 1.70 4.90
C PHE A 348 -16.41 2.51 3.73
N TYR A 349 -15.53 3.48 3.98
CA TYR A 349 -14.91 4.29 2.94
C TYR A 349 -14.00 3.46 2.02
N LEU A 350 -13.23 2.50 2.57
CA LEU A 350 -12.46 1.54 1.78
C LEU A 350 -13.36 0.76 0.81
N LEU A 351 -14.53 0.32 1.27
CA LEU A 351 -15.45 -0.44 0.44
C LEU A 351 -16.10 0.45 -0.61
N LEU A 352 -16.56 1.65 -0.19
CA LEU A 352 -17.17 2.64 -1.08
C LEU A 352 -16.22 3.10 -2.19
N SER A 353 -14.92 3.19 -1.93
CA SER A 353 -13.92 3.57 -2.93
C SER A 353 -13.63 2.47 -3.96
N GLY A 354 -14.23 1.28 -3.84
CA GLY A 354 -13.96 0.12 -4.69
C GLY A 354 -12.76 -0.72 -4.25
N ALA A 355 -12.24 -0.48 -3.03
CA ALA A 355 -11.16 -1.25 -2.42
C ALA A 355 -9.91 -1.40 -3.32
N GLU A 356 -9.48 -0.32 -4.00
CA GLU A 356 -8.22 -0.33 -4.73
C GLU A 356 -7.04 -0.67 -3.80
N VAL A 357 -5.99 -1.29 -4.36
CA VAL A 357 -4.81 -1.73 -3.60
C VAL A 357 -4.18 -0.58 -2.80
N ALA A 358 -4.20 0.65 -3.34
CA ALA A 358 -3.72 1.84 -2.64
C ALA A 358 -4.57 2.18 -1.41
N THR A 359 -5.89 2.15 -1.53
CA THR A 359 -6.81 2.43 -0.42
C THR A 359 -6.78 1.32 0.63
N GLN A 360 -6.59 0.05 0.24
CA GLN A 360 -6.40 -1.06 1.18
C GLN A 360 -5.18 -0.83 2.08
N ARG A 361 -4.03 -0.45 1.51
CA ARG A 361 -2.83 -0.14 2.29
C ARG A 361 -3.05 1.04 3.24
N ALA A 362 -3.67 2.11 2.74
CA ALA A 362 -4.04 3.27 3.54
C ALA A 362 -4.94 2.90 4.73
N PHE A 363 -5.95 2.06 4.48
CA PHE A 363 -6.85 1.56 5.50
C PHE A 363 -6.09 0.72 6.54
N ILE A 364 -5.23 -0.21 6.12
CA ILE A 364 -4.46 -1.04 7.05
C ILE A 364 -3.57 -0.18 7.97
N MET A 365 -2.88 0.81 7.42
CA MET A 365 -2.05 1.74 8.21
C MET A 365 -2.90 2.56 9.19
N THR A 366 -4.05 3.07 8.73
CA THR A 366 -5.00 3.81 9.57
C THR A 366 -5.58 2.93 10.67
N ALA A 367 -5.93 1.69 10.33
CA ALA A 367 -6.48 0.71 11.25
C ALA A 367 -5.48 0.38 12.36
N ILE A 368 -4.21 0.18 12.03
CA ILE A 368 -3.17 -0.09 13.02
C ILE A 368 -3.00 1.07 13.99
N VAL A 369 -3.07 2.31 13.50
CA VAL A 369 -3.05 3.51 14.36
C VAL A 369 -4.27 3.53 15.29
N LEU A 370 -5.47 3.34 14.76
CA LEU A 370 -6.72 3.33 15.54
C LEU A 370 -6.77 2.18 16.56
N ILE A 371 -6.29 0.99 16.20
CA ILE A 371 -6.14 -0.15 17.10
C ILE A 371 -5.12 0.19 18.20
N GLY A 372 -3.99 0.80 17.84
CA GLY A 372 -3.02 1.33 18.82
C GLY A 372 -3.67 2.27 19.83
N VAL A 373 -4.55 3.17 19.36
CA VAL A 373 -5.35 4.05 20.22
C VAL A 373 -6.30 3.27 21.12
N MET A 374 -6.95 2.20 20.64
CA MET A 374 -7.85 1.36 21.45
C MET A 374 -7.12 0.60 22.56
N PHE A 375 -5.87 0.20 22.32
CA PHE A 375 -5.00 -0.49 23.28
C PHE A 375 -4.08 0.43 24.09
N ASP A 376 -4.26 1.76 23.98
CA ASP A 376 -3.44 2.76 24.66
C ASP A 376 -1.93 2.61 24.38
N ARG A 377 -1.59 2.20 23.14
CA ARG A 377 -0.22 2.06 22.64
C ARG A 377 0.16 3.24 21.73
N PRO A 378 1.45 3.66 21.74
CA PRO A 378 1.93 4.65 20.78
C PRO A 378 1.80 4.10 19.36
N ALA A 379 1.05 4.82 18.52
CA ALA A 379 0.67 4.37 17.18
C ALA A 379 1.77 4.60 16.12
N LEU A 380 2.67 5.57 16.33
CA LEU A 380 3.71 5.97 15.38
C LEU A 380 5.08 5.48 15.89
N THR A 381 5.41 4.20 15.65
CA THR A 381 6.73 3.64 15.96
C THR A 381 7.21 2.74 14.83
N LEU A 382 8.52 2.50 14.74
CA LEU A 382 9.04 1.49 13.80
C LEU A 382 8.45 0.09 14.06
N ARG A 383 8.08 -0.22 15.31
CA ARG A 383 7.44 -1.49 15.67
C ARG A 383 6.03 -1.61 15.11
N THR A 384 5.22 -0.54 15.15
CA THR A 384 3.87 -0.57 14.58
C THR A 384 3.90 -0.69 13.06
N ILE A 385 4.85 -0.05 12.39
CA ILE A 385 5.10 -0.24 10.95
C ILE A 385 5.53 -1.68 10.66
N ALA A 386 6.38 -2.27 11.49
CA ALA A 386 6.83 -3.65 11.29
C ALA A 386 5.67 -4.66 11.36
N VAL A 387 4.78 -4.49 12.33
CA VAL A 387 3.55 -5.28 12.44
C VAL A 387 2.63 -5.06 11.22
N ALA A 388 2.54 -3.81 10.74
CA ALA A 388 1.78 -3.50 9.53
C ALA A 388 2.31 -4.21 8.30
N ALA A 389 3.62 -4.15 8.08
CA ALA A 389 4.28 -4.81 6.96
C ALA A 389 4.04 -6.33 7.02
N LEU A 390 4.21 -6.93 8.20
CA LEU A 390 3.98 -8.37 8.38
C LEU A 390 2.52 -8.76 8.11
N ALA A 391 1.54 -8.00 8.60
CA ALA A 391 0.12 -8.26 8.37
C ALA A 391 -0.26 -8.17 6.87
N VAL A 392 0.27 -7.17 6.15
CA VAL A 392 0.06 -7.04 4.70
C VAL A 392 0.71 -8.21 3.95
N LEU A 393 1.95 -8.55 4.28
CA LEU A 393 2.69 -9.63 3.61
C LEU A 393 2.11 -11.02 3.92
N LEU A 394 1.51 -11.22 5.10
CA LEU A 394 0.80 -12.45 5.44
C LEU A 394 -0.49 -12.64 4.61
N THR A 395 -1.19 -11.55 4.28
CA THR A 395 -2.47 -11.60 3.57
C THR A 395 -2.31 -11.59 2.05
N ALA A 396 -1.35 -10.80 1.56
CA ALA A 396 -1.00 -10.61 0.17
C ALA A 396 0.53 -10.61 0.00
N PRO A 397 1.21 -11.77 0.03
CA PRO A 397 2.68 -11.84 -0.08
C PRO A 397 3.20 -11.21 -1.38
N GLN A 398 2.45 -11.34 -2.48
CA GLN A 398 2.77 -10.70 -3.75
C GLN A 398 2.87 -9.16 -3.68
N ALA A 399 2.31 -8.52 -2.63
CA ALA A 399 2.48 -7.09 -2.36
C ALA A 399 3.95 -6.65 -2.40
N LEU A 400 4.89 -7.51 -1.97
CA LEU A 400 6.30 -7.17 -1.86
C LEU A 400 6.94 -6.73 -3.19
N VAL A 401 6.54 -7.35 -4.30
CA VAL A 401 7.10 -7.05 -5.63
C VAL A 401 6.42 -5.85 -6.31
N HIS A 402 5.36 -5.31 -5.71
CA HIS A 402 4.67 -4.14 -6.27
C HIS A 402 5.39 -2.84 -5.87
N PRO A 403 5.70 -1.96 -6.84
CA PRO A 403 6.33 -0.65 -6.55
C PRO A 403 5.53 0.19 -5.56
N SER A 404 4.20 0.10 -5.63
CA SER A 404 3.27 0.78 -4.74
C SER A 404 3.44 0.42 -3.26
N PHE A 405 3.77 -0.83 -2.94
CA PHE A 405 4.05 -1.26 -1.57
C PHE A 405 5.42 -0.75 -1.12
N GLN A 406 6.44 -0.97 -1.95
CA GLN A 406 7.83 -0.58 -1.68
C GLN A 406 7.94 0.91 -1.38
N MET A 407 7.38 1.76 -2.25
CA MET A 407 7.42 3.21 -2.10
C MET A 407 6.64 3.69 -0.87
N SER A 408 5.46 3.12 -0.60
CA SER A 408 4.61 3.51 0.53
C SER A 408 5.26 3.17 1.87
N PHE A 409 5.82 1.97 2.01
CA PHE A 409 6.49 1.54 3.23
C PHE A 409 7.83 2.25 3.42
N ALA A 410 8.61 2.43 2.34
CA ALA A 410 9.86 3.20 2.40
C ALA A 410 9.61 4.64 2.88
N ALA A 411 8.61 5.32 2.32
CA ALA A 411 8.23 6.67 2.74
C ALA A 411 7.79 6.72 4.20
N THR A 412 6.98 5.75 4.64
CA THR A 412 6.50 5.72 6.04
C THR A 412 7.61 5.41 7.03
N VAL A 413 8.51 4.47 6.71
CA VAL A 413 9.70 4.18 7.51
C VAL A 413 10.61 5.40 7.59
N ALA A 414 10.87 6.08 6.48
CA ALA A 414 11.69 7.28 6.46
C ALA A 414 11.08 8.41 7.32
N LEU A 415 9.76 8.64 7.21
CA LEU A 415 9.06 9.65 8.00
C LEU A 415 9.12 9.35 9.50
N VAL A 416 8.81 8.10 9.90
CA VAL A 416 8.84 7.72 11.32
C VAL A 416 10.27 7.70 11.87
N ALA A 417 11.25 7.24 11.10
CA ALA A 417 12.66 7.30 11.51
C ALA A 417 13.15 8.74 11.69
N ALA A 418 12.76 9.66 10.80
CA ALA A 418 13.08 11.08 10.93
C ALA A 418 12.40 11.71 12.15
N TYR A 419 11.15 11.36 12.41
CA TYR A 419 10.39 11.82 13.58
C TYR A 419 10.99 11.29 14.90
N GLU A 420 11.29 10.00 15.00
CA GLU A 420 11.88 9.38 16.19
C GLU A 420 13.29 9.92 16.49
N ARG A 421 14.06 10.29 15.47
CA ARG A 421 15.41 10.86 15.63
C ARG A 421 15.39 12.34 16.02
N GLY A 422 14.20 12.95 16.08
CA GLY A 422 13.99 14.37 16.33
C GLY A 422 14.39 15.17 15.10
N LEU A 423 13.43 15.84 14.46
CA LEU A 423 13.75 16.90 13.50
C LEU A 423 14.36 18.06 14.32
N PRO A 424 15.68 18.34 14.26
CA PRO A 424 16.31 19.37 15.11
C PRO A 424 15.71 20.79 14.94
N TRP A 425 14.91 20.99 13.90
CA TRP A 425 14.27 22.22 13.46
C TRP A 425 12.87 22.41 14.09
N PHE A 426 12.30 21.37 14.71
CA PHE A 426 11.07 21.46 15.52
C PHE A 426 11.35 21.64 17.01
N SER A 427 12.54 21.26 17.47
CA SER A 427 12.93 21.22 18.89
C SER A 427 13.82 22.38 19.32
N SER A 428 14.13 23.33 18.42
CA SER A 428 14.67 24.62 18.86
C SER A 428 13.53 25.41 19.48
N PRO A 429 13.50 25.64 20.81
CA PRO A 429 12.60 26.65 21.36
C PRO A 429 12.87 27.95 20.60
N PRO A 430 11.85 28.75 20.25
CA PRO A 430 12.10 30.08 19.75
C PRO A 430 12.96 30.78 20.80
N GLU A 431 14.18 31.18 20.43
CA GLU A 431 14.99 32.09 21.23
C GLU A 431 14.22 33.41 21.31
N THR A 432 13.25 33.46 22.23
CA THR A 432 12.54 34.67 22.59
C THR A 432 13.36 35.29 23.72
N PRO A 433 13.94 36.48 23.53
CA PRO A 433 14.81 37.13 24.51
C PRO A 433 14.11 37.58 25.81
N MET A 434 12.91 37.07 26.12
CA MET A 434 12.11 37.51 27.28
C MET A 434 12.13 36.55 28.47
N ALA A 435 12.92 35.47 28.44
CA ALA A 435 13.06 34.56 29.59
C ALA A 435 14.27 34.89 30.51
N ILE A 436 14.74 36.14 30.50
CA ILE A 436 15.63 36.68 31.53
C ILE A 436 15.08 38.04 31.95
N ARG A 437 14.15 38.03 32.91
CA ARG A 437 14.02 39.06 33.95
C ARG A 437 13.13 38.57 35.08
#